data_AF-A0A6H0XTD1-F1
#
_entry.id   AF-A0A6H0XTD1-F1
#
_cell.length_a   1.000
_cell.length_b   1.000
_cell.length_c   1.000
_cell.angle_alpha   90.00
_cell.angle_beta   90.00
_cell.angle_gamma   90.00
#
_symmetry.space_group_name_H-M   'P 1'
#
loop_
_entity.id
_entity.type
_entity.pdbx_description
1 polymer ?
#
loop_
_entity_poly.entity_id
_entity_poly.type
_entity_poly.pdbx_seq_one_letter_code
_entity_poly.pdbx_strand_id
1 'polypeptide(L)'
;MLLEGLLIGKGTITLVAVIRDGVRGHDYSRRSPRAPRMRLDKEITRKETLNTHADHGDWTDTPYISFTKSPTALQELADYRGTRNRGNQEIVVVDPRTRFELGLPILNYSEEMAYYDVETRYTRDYWKDHYLCLWEVTPEEVVGVWDWDTLRVDDNWYMEHILPAVQQYRQRRAQDSPDRALHQLIDRISQATSDTSDSSEEDISSSDSDDSYDEICVNNSTEGIVQAYASLELN
;
A
#
# COMPACT_ATOMS: atom_id res chain seq x y z
N MET A 1 1.41 -23.81 -3.76
CA MET A 1 2.79 -23.47 -3.39
C MET A 1 2.73 -22.12 -2.71
N LEU A 2 3.29 -22.03 -1.51
CA LEU A 2 3.01 -21.01 -0.49
C LEU A 2 3.39 -19.60 -0.96
N LEU A 3 2.43 -18.67 -0.88
CA LEU A 3 2.68 -17.22 -0.88
C LEU A 3 3.27 -16.86 0.49
N GLU A 4 4.56 -17.12 0.71
CA GLU A 4 5.24 -16.59 1.89
C GLU A 4 5.54 -15.12 1.69
N GLY A 5 5.08 -14.32 2.65
CA GLY A 5 5.05 -12.87 2.62
C GLY A 5 6.43 -12.26 2.43
N LEU A 6 6.55 -11.44 1.40
CA LEU A 6 7.64 -10.50 1.26
C LEU A 6 7.47 -9.40 2.32
N LEU A 7 8.08 -9.62 3.49
CA LEU A 7 8.27 -8.59 4.52
C LEU A 7 9.26 -7.54 4.00
N ILE A 8 8.72 -6.54 3.31
CA ILE A 8 9.50 -5.38 2.87
C ILE A 8 9.77 -4.49 4.10
N GLY A 9 11.05 -4.36 4.46
CA GLY A 9 11.52 -3.55 5.59
C GLY A 9 11.08 -2.08 5.52
N LYS A 10 11.25 -1.39 6.65
CA LYS A 10 10.79 -0.03 7.02
C LYS A 10 11.16 1.15 6.09
N GLY A 11 11.55 0.90 4.85
CA GLY A 11 11.71 1.91 3.81
C GLY A 11 10.36 2.29 3.21
N THR A 12 10.01 3.56 3.30
CA THR A 12 8.78 4.12 2.74
C THR A 12 8.77 4.00 1.21
N ILE A 13 8.23 2.91 0.67
CA ILE A 13 7.96 2.82 -0.77
C ILE A 13 6.81 3.78 -1.07
N THR A 14 7.10 4.81 -1.85
CA THR A 14 6.11 5.57 -2.60
C THR A 14 6.16 5.02 -4.02
N LEU A 15 5.12 4.33 -4.47
CA LEU A 15 5.03 3.88 -5.85
C LEU A 15 4.50 5.03 -6.69
N VAL A 16 5.30 5.46 -7.65
CA VAL A 16 5.01 6.60 -8.51
C VAL A 16 4.64 6.12 -9.92
N ALA A 17 3.43 6.51 -10.30
CA ALA A 17 2.89 6.87 -11.61
C ALA A 17 2.82 5.90 -12.79
N VAL A 18 1.58 5.77 -13.25
CA VAL A 18 1.23 5.55 -14.65
C VAL A 18 1.12 6.92 -15.31
N ILE A 19 1.93 7.16 -16.34
CA ILE A 19 1.77 8.33 -17.20
C ILE A 19 0.68 8.05 -18.25
N ARG A 20 -0.33 8.92 -18.34
CA ARG A 20 -1.38 8.86 -19.38
C ARG A 20 -1.37 10.12 -20.24
N ASP A 21 -1.81 9.93 -21.47
CA ASP A 21 -2.16 11.02 -22.38
C ASP A 21 -3.52 11.57 -21.94
N GLY A 22 -3.55 12.84 -21.52
CA GLY A 22 -4.74 13.47 -20.96
C GLY A 22 -5.89 13.56 -21.97
N VAL A 23 -6.93 12.74 -21.76
CA VAL A 23 -8.25 12.97 -22.36
C VAL A 23 -9.13 13.62 -21.29
N ARG A 24 -9.54 14.88 -21.52
CA ARG A 24 -10.45 15.61 -20.62
C ARG A 24 -11.72 14.79 -20.36
N GLY A 25 -12.03 14.56 -19.07
CA GLY A 25 -13.37 14.13 -18.63
C GLY A 25 -13.50 12.70 -18.09
N HIS A 26 -12.42 12.00 -17.76
CA HIS A 26 -12.54 10.68 -17.13
C HIS A 26 -12.73 10.77 -15.61
N ASP A 27 -13.69 9.97 -15.13
CA ASP A 27 -13.84 9.62 -13.72
C ASP A 27 -12.56 8.92 -13.24
N TYR A 28 -11.75 9.62 -12.44
CA TYR A 28 -10.47 9.15 -11.90
C TYR A 28 -10.64 8.07 -10.82
N SER A 29 -11.88 7.68 -10.51
CA SER A 29 -12.19 6.78 -9.40
C SER A 29 -11.86 5.30 -9.65
N ARG A 30 -11.43 4.86 -10.84
CA ARG A 30 -11.05 3.45 -11.03
C ARG A 30 -10.03 3.27 -12.14
N ARG A 31 -8.87 2.68 -11.82
CA ARG A 31 -7.80 2.44 -12.81
C ARG A 31 -7.72 0.97 -13.13
N SER A 32 -8.30 0.56 -14.25
CA SER A 32 -8.15 -0.81 -14.75
C SER A 32 -6.93 -0.95 -15.68
N PRO A 33 -6.22 -2.09 -15.68
CA PRO A 33 -5.33 -2.52 -16.73
C PRO A 33 -6.16 -2.87 -17.95
N ARG A 34 -5.48 -3.12 -19.05
CA ARG A 34 -6.16 -3.37 -20.31
C ARG A 34 -6.77 -4.78 -20.40
N ALA A 35 -6.34 -5.74 -19.56
CA ALA A 35 -6.94 -7.08 -19.43
C ALA A 35 -7.41 -7.42 -18.00
N PRO A 36 -8.47 -6.78 -17.46
CA PRO A 36 -8.84 -6.87 -16.04
C PRO A 36 -9.44 -8.21 -15.58
N ARG A 37 -9.71 -9.16 -16.48
CA ARG A 37 -10.38 -10.45 -16.17
C ARG A 37 -9.52 -11.69 -16.42
N MET A 38 -8.24 -11.51 -16.72
CA MET A 38 -7.35 -12.64 -17.00
C MET A 38 -6.94 -13.35 -15.71
N ARG A 39 -7.21 -14.66 -15.64
CA ARG A 39 -6.70 -15.51 -14.55
C ARG A 39 -5.22 -15.77 -14.77
N LEU A 40 -4.44 -15.53 -13.73
CA LEU A 40 -3.00 -15.81 -13.68
C LEU A 40 -2.73 -17.01 -12.78
N ASP A 41 -3.52 -18.08 -12.83
CA ASP A 41 -3.32 -19.25 -11.95
C ASP A 41 -2.23 -20.20 -12.45
N LYS A 42 -2.01 -20.23 -13.77
CA LYS A 42 -0.99 -21.08 -14.42
C LYS A 42 0.33 -20.33 -14.59
N GLU A 43 1.42 -21.04 -14.32
CA GLU A 43 2.79 -20.57 -14.56
C GLU A 43 3.02 -20.13 -16.01
N ILE A 44 2.60 -20.95 -16.98
CA ILE A 44 2.73 -20.63 -18.41
C ILE A 44 2.03 -19.30 -18.74
N THR A 45 0.80 -19.11 -18.25
CA THR A 45 0.04 -17.87 -18.49
C THR A 45 0.74 -16.65 -17.87
N ARG A 46 1.29 -16.78 -16.65
CA ARG A 46 2.09 -15.70 -16.04
C ARG A 46 3.32 -15.38 -16.89
N LYS A 47 4.09 -16.39 -17.29
CA LYS A 47 5.28 -16.22 -18.16
C LYS A 47 4.94 -15.56 -19.49
N GLU A 48 3.93 -16.04 -20.21
CA GLU A 48 3.54 -15.50 -21.51
C GLU A 48 3.09 -14.05 -21.41
N THR A 49 2.21 -13.74 -20.45
CA THR A 49 1.72 -12.37 -20.26
C THR A 49 2.80 -11.43 -19.77
N LEU A 50 3.76 -11.92 -18.98
CA LEU A 50 4.91 -11.13 -18.53
C LEU A 50 5.89 -10.86 -19.67
N ASN A 51 6.14 -11.83 -20.55
CA ASN A 51 6.90 -11.64 -21.79
C ASN A 51 6.27 -10.54 -22.65
N THR A 52 4.95 -10.64 -22.89
CA THR A 52 4.19 -9.61 -23.61
C THR A 52 4.29 -8.25 -22.92
N HIS A 53 4.20 -8.19 -21.58
CA HIS A 53 4.30 -6.93 -20.85
C HIS A 53 5.70 -6.30 -20.92
N ALA A 54 6.75 -7.12 -20.99
CA ALA A 54 8.14 -6.67 -21.07
C ALA A 54 8.53 -6.18 -22.47
N ASP A 55 7.85 -6.63 -23.52
CA ASP A 55 8.10 -6.18 -24.88
C ASP A 55 7.33 -4.88 -25.18
N HIS A 56 8.01 -3.74 -25.09
CA HIS A 56 7.41 -2.43 -25.42
C HIS A 56 7.03 -2.27 -26.91
N GLY A 57 7.41 -3.22 -27.77
CA GLY A 57 6.94 -3.30 -29.15
C GLY A 57 5.57 -3.99 -29.29
N ASP A 58 5.19 -4.81 -28.30
CA ASP A 58 3.90 -5.47 -28.22
C ASP A 58 2.93 -4.64 -27.37
N TRP A 59 1.80 -4.27 -27.97
CA TRP A 59 0.77 -3.48 -27.32
C TRP A 59 -0.44 -4.33 -26.87
N THR A 60 -0.28 -5.66 -26.89
CA THR A 60 -1.28 -6.60 -26.41
C THR A 60 -1.59 -6.35 -24.94
N ASP A 61 -2.87 -6.39 -24.62
CA ASP A 61 -3.36 -6.07 -23.29
C ASP A 61 -2.92 -7.12 -22.27
N THR A 62 -2.28 -6.66 -21.20
CA THR A 62 -1.80 -7.50 -20.10
C THR A 62 -2.46 -7.12 -18.77
N PRO A 63 -2.50 -8.02 -17.78
CA PRO A 63 -3.13 -7.76 -16.48
C PRO A 63 -2.25 -6.92 -15.54
N TYR A 64 -1.06 -6.49 -15.99
CA TYR A 64 -0.08 -5.78 -15.17
C TYR A 64 -0.14 -4.28 -15.41
N ILE A 65 0.09 -3.52 -14.33
CA ILE A 65 0.30 -2.08 -14.34
C ILE A 65 1.68 -1.82 -13.72
N SER A 66 2.60 -1.26 -14.50
CA SER A 66 3.96 -0.96 -14.04
C SER A 66 4.00 0.34 -13.23
N PHE A 67 4.80 0.32 -12.17
CA PHE A 67 5.11 1.45 -11.29
C PHE A 67 6.62 1.54 -11.10
N THR A 68 7.10 2.73 -10.75
CA THR A 68 8.49 2.92 -10.31
C THR A 68 8.51 3.57 -8.93
N LYS A 69 9.48 3.23 -8.09
CA LYS A 69 9.76 4.00 -6.85
C LYS A 69 10.79 5.10 -7.06
N SER A 70 11.36 5.23 -8.26
CA SER A 70 12.42 6.18 -8.57
C SER A 70 11.82 7.46 -9.18
N PRO A 71 11.87 8.62 -8.47
CA PRO A 71 11.41 9.90 -9.01
C PRO A 71 12.17 10.29 -10.28
N THR A 72 13.47 10.01 -10.33
CA THR A 72 14.31 10.25 -11.51
C THR A 72 13.85 9.45 -12.71
N ALA A 73 13.61 8.14 -12.55
CA ALA A 73 13.12 7.30 -13.65
C ALA A 73 11.75 7.76 -14.17
N LEU A 74 10.90 8.26 -13.27
CA LEU A 74 9.61 8.82 -13.67
C LEU A 74 9.74 10.11 -14.46
N GLN A 75 10.59 11.03 -14.00
CA GLN A 75 10.88 12.28 -14.70
C GLN A 75 11.44 12.00 -16.10
N GLU A 76 12.43 11.11 -16.21
CA GLU A 76 12.99 10.67 -17.50
C GLU A 76 11.91 10.10 -18.43
N LEU A 77 10.99 9.28 -17.89
CA LEU A 77 9.89 8.71 -18.66
C LEU A 77 8.89 9.78 -19.11
N ALA A 78 8.56 10.74 -18.24
CA ALA A 78 7.64 11.84 -18.53
C ALA A 78 8.21 12.78 -19.59
N ASP A 79 9.48 13.17 -19.45
CA ASP A 79 10.19 13.99 -20.42
C ASP A 79 10.33 13.27 -21.77
N TYR A 80 10.70 11.98 -21.76
CA TYR A 80 10.77 11.17 -22.98
C TYR A 80 9.42 11.15 -23.72
N ARG A 81 8.29 11.00 -23.00
CA ARG A 81 6.96 11.04 -23.62
C ARG A 81 6.57 12.43 -24.11
N GLY A 82 6.98 13.48 -23.41
CA GLY A 82 6.85 14.87 -23.86
C GLY A 82 7.51 15.11 -25.22
N THR A 83 8.72 14.57 -25.43
CA THR A 83 9.41 14.67 -26.75
C THR A 83 8.67 13.99 -27.90
N ARG A 84 7.75 13.06 -27.60
CA ARG A 84 6.97 12.31 -28.59
C ARG A 84 5.61 12.95 -28.89
N ASN A 85 5.33 14.15 -28.38
CA ASN A 85 4.05 14.87 -28.54
C ASN A 85 2.82 14.04 -28.17
N ARG A 86 2.92 13.21 -27.12
CA ARG A 86 1.80 12.36 -26.66
C ARG A 86 0.74 13.11 -25.84
N GLY A 87 0.66 14.44 -25.99
CA GLY A 87 -0.26 15.28 -25.23
C GLY A 87 0.15 15.43 -23.76
N ASN A 88 -0.71 16.06 -22.98
CA ASN A 88 -0.47 16.33 -21.56
C ASN A 88 -0.25 15.01 -20.81
N GLN A 89 0.80 14.97 -20.01
CA GLN A 89 1.18 13.81 -19.22
C GLN A 89 0.74 14.03 -17.78
N GLU A 90 0.14 13.03 -17.15
CA GLU A 90 -0.22 13.09 -15.73
C GLU A 90 0.63 12.11 -14.91
N ILE A 91 1.07 12.53 -13.72
CA ILE A 91 1.70 11.70 -12.69
C ILE A 91 0.65 11.29 -11.67
N VAL A 92 0.65 10.01 -11.31
CA VAL A 92 -0.34 9.43 -10.40
C VAL A 92 0.38 8.77 -9.27
N VAL A 93 0.16 9.23 -8.06
CA VAL A 93 0.81 8.64 -6.90
C VAL A 93 -0.11 7.63 -6.26
N VAL A 94 0.43 6.44 -5.99
CA VAL A 94 -0.28 5.33 -5.37
C VAL A 94 0.42 4.97 -4.08
N ASP A 95 -0.35 4.79 -3.01
CA ASP A 95 0.19 4.34 -1.72
C ASP A 95 0.15 2.79 -1.66
N PRO A 96 1.30 2.10 -1.76
CA PRO A 96 1.35 0.64 -1.75
C PRO A 96 0.85 0.05 -0.43
N ARG A 97 0.91 0.80 0.68
CA ARG A 97 0.40 0.32 1.98
C ARG A 97 -1.09 0.08 1.93
N THR A 98 -1.83 1.00 1.32
CA THR A 98 -3.27 0.82 1.09
C THR A 98 -3.55 -0.46 0.29
N ARG A 99 -2.73 -0.76 -0.71
CA ARG A 99 -2.88 -1.99 -1.49
C ARG A 99 -2.67 -3.25 -0.64
N PHE A 100 -1.66 -3.24 0.24
CA PHE A 100 -1.44 -4.32 1.20
C PHE A 100 -2.60 -4.48 2.19
N GLU A 101 -3.14 -3.37 2.70
CA GLU A 101 -4.32 -3.37 3.59
C GLU A 101 -5.56 -3.97 2.90
N LEU A 102 -5.70 -3.76 1.59
CA LEU A 102 -6.76 -4.36 0.77
C LEU A 102 -6.50 -5.82 0.39
N GLY A 103 -5.38 -6.41 0.83
CA GLY A 103 -4.99 -7.78 0.48
C GLY A 103 -4.67 -7.97 -1.01
N LEU A 104 -4.32 -6.88 -1.71
CA LEU A 104 -4.02 -6.90 -3.14
C LEU A 104 -2.50 -7.09 -3.38
N PRO A 105 -2.10 -7.89 -4.38
CA PRO A 105 -0.69 -8.21 -4.60
C PRO A 105 0.08 -7.07 -5.28
N ILE A 106 1.34 -6.90 -4.87
CA ILE A 106 2.38 -6.12 -5.56
C ILE A 106 3.52 -7.08 -5.88
N LEU A 107 3.99 -7.06 -7.12
CA LEU A 107 5.10 -7.91 -7.57
C LEU A 107 6.34 -7.06 -7.80
N ASN A 108 7.50 -7.56 -7.40
CA ASN A 108 8.78 -6.98 -7.78
C ASN A 108 9.09 -7.37 -9.22
N TYR A 109 9.20 -6.40 -10.12
CA TYR A 109 9.29 -6.69 -11.55
C TYR A 109 10.56 -7.47 -11.89
N SER A 110 11.70 -7.11 -11.29
CA SER A 110 12.98 -7.78 -11.55
C SER A 110 12.97 -9.24 -11.09
N GLU A 111 12.33 -9.52 -9.96
CA GLU A 111 12.22 -10.87 -9.40
C GLU A 111 11.30 -11.75 -10.26
N GLU A 112 10.16 -11.22 -10.71
CA GLU A 112 9.25 -11.96 -11.59
C GLU A 112 9.93 -12.30 -12.92
N MET A 113 10.66 -11.35 -13.51
CA MET A 113 11.38 -11.55 -14.77
C MET A 113 12.47 -12.63 -14.64
N ALA A 114 13.18 -12.63 -13.51
CA ALA A 114 14.18 -13.65 -13.21
C ALA A 114 13.54 -15.02 -12.94
N TYR A 115 12.43 -15.07 -12.20
CA TYR A 115 11.74 -16.30 -11.84
C TYR A 115 11.22 -17.05 -13.07
N TYR A 116 10.59 -16.35 -14.01
CA TYR A 116 10.05 -16.96 -15.23
C TYR A 116 11.06 -17.07 -16.38
N ASP A 117 12.31 -16.63 -16.18
CA ASP A 117 13.34 -16.57 -17.22
C ASP A 117 12.83 -15.82 -18.47
N VAL A 118 12.37 -14.59 -18.25
CA VAL A 118 11.89 -13.70 -19.31
C VAL A 118 13.07 -12.92 -19.87
N GLU A 119 13.41 -13.20 -21.13
CA GLU A 119 14.40 -12.44 -21.87
C GLU A 119 13.84 -11.10 -22.31
N THR A 120 14.61 -10.03 -22.11
CA THR A 120 14.22 -8.67 -22.50
C THR A 120 15.29 -8.09 -23.41
N ARG A 121 14.87 -7.31 -24.40
CA ARG A 121 15.77 -6.55 -25.28
C ARG A 121 16.38 -5.32 -24.58
N TYR A 122 15.97 -5.05 -23.35
CA TYR A 122 16.34 -3.89 -22.55
C TYR A 122 17.30 -4.28 -21.42
N THR A 123 18.10 -3.32 -20.95
CA THR A 123 19.08 -3.56 -19.89
C THR A 123 18.39 -3.87 -18.56
N ARG A 124 19.02 -4.71 -17.72
CA ARG A 124 18.48 -5.06 -16.40
C ARG A 124 18.28 -3.86 -15.48
N ASP A 125 19.13 -2.85 -15.62
CA ASP A 125 19.08 -1.63 -14.81
C ASP A 125 17.79 -0.83 -15.03
N TYR A 126 17.16 -0.97 -16.19
CA TYR A 126 15.87 -0.34 -16.47
C TYR A 126 14.80 -0.82 -15.48
N TRP A 127 14.87 -2.05 -14.96
CA TRP A 127 13.78 -2.69 -14.19
C TRP A 127 13.96 -2.68 -12.66
N LYS A 128 15.12 -2.24 -12.16
CA LYS A 128 15.54 -2.42 -10.75
C LYS A 128 14.57 -1.80 -9.73
N ASP A 129 13.95 -0.70 -10.10
CA ASP A 129 13.01 0.03 -9.23
C ASP A 129 11.55 -0.11 -9.69
N HIS A 130 11.27 -1.07 -10.58
CA HIS A 130 9.95 -1.31 -11.12
C HIS A 130 9.17 -2.37 -10.33
N TYR A 131 7.88 -2.10 -10.17
CA TYR A 131 6.92 -2.97 -9.51
C TYR A 131 5.69 -3.14 -10.40
N LEU A 132 4.99 -4.25 -10.25
CA LEU A 132 3.74 -4.52 -10.95
C LEU A 132 2.57 -4.59 -9.96
N CYS A 133 1.47 -3.92 -10.30
CA CYS A 133 0.17 -4.19 -9.71
C CYS A 133 -0.68 -5.01 -10.69
N LEU A 134 -1.49 -5.93 -10.15
CA LEU A 134 -2.42 -6.75 -10.92
C LEU A 134 -3.83 -6.13 -10.96
N TRP A 135 -4.50 -6.27 -12.11
CA TRP A 135 -5.95 -6.07 -12.37
C TRP A 135 -6.58 -4.71 -12.14
N GLU A 136 -6.12 -3.88 -11.20
CA GLU A 136 -6.53 -2.49 -11.06
C GLU A 136 -5.73 -1.79 -9.97
N VAL A 137 -5.73 -0.45 -10.04
CA VAL A 137 -5.50 0.44 -8.91
C VAL A 137 -6.84 1.05 -8.53
N THR A 138 -7.28 0.76 -7.31
CA THR A 138 -8.53 1.26 -6.75
C THR A 138 -8.39 2.74 -6.36
N PRO A 139 -9.49 3.50 -6.26
CA PRO A 139 -9.41 4.91 -5.87
C PRO A 139 -8.86 5.09 -4.47
N GLU A 140 -9.07 4.11 -3.58
CA GLU A 140 -8.51 4.11 -2.25
C GLU A 140 -6.99 4.04 -2.30
N GLU A 141 -6.36 3.46 -3.32
CA GLU A 141 -4.89 3.42 -3.41
C GLU A 141 -4.31 4.76 -3.89
N VAL A 142 -5.10 5.63 -4.53
CA VAL A 142 -4.64 6.86 -5.18
C VAL A 142 -4.47 7.99 -4.16
N VAL A 143 -3.24 8.46 -4.00
CA VAL A 143 -2.89 9.62 -3.18
C VAL A 143 -3.27 10.93 -3.89
N GLY A 144 -3.05 10.98 -5.20
CA GLY A 144 -3.37 12.14 -6.02
C GLY A 144 -2.93 11.99 -7.47
N VAL A 145 -3.28 12.98 -8.27
CA VAL A 145 -2.95 13.11 -9.69
C VAL A 145 -2.43 14.52 -9.95
N TRP A 146 -1.31 14.64 -10.66
CA TRP A 146 -0.65 15.89 -10.98
C TRP A 146 -0.38 15.98 -12.48
N ASP A 147 -0.66 17.13 -13.08
CA ASP A 147 -0.23 17.45 -14.44
C ASP A 147 1.31 17.62 -14.46
N TRP A 148 1.98 16.91 -15.35
CA TRP A 148 3.45 16.90 -15.43
C TRP A 148 4.00 18.27 -15.81
N ASP A 149 3.38 18.97 -16.75
CA ASP A 149 3.87 20.27 -17.22
C ASP A 149 3.81 21.33 -16.12
N THR A 150 2.84 21.22 -15.22
CA THR A 150 2.74 22.04 -14.01
C THR A 150 3.76 21.60 -12.95
N LEU A 151 3.90 20.30 -12.74
CA LEU A 151 4.73 19.74 -11.67
C LEU A 151 6.23 19.94 -11.93
N ARG A 152 6.68 19.77 -13.17
CA ARG A 152 8.09 19.87 -13.60
C ARG A 152 8.71 21.26 -13.47
N VAL A 153 7.93 22.29 -13.15
CA VAL A 153 8.43 23.67 -12.97
C VAL A 153 9.27 23.77 -11.70
N ASP A 154 9.02 22.90 -10.72
CA ASP A 154 9.82 22.79 -9.50
C ASP A 154 10.81 21.61 -9.61
N ASP A 155 12.11 21.90 -9.54
CA ASP A 155 13.16 20.87 -9.56
C ASP A 155 13.06 19.91 -8.35
N ASN A 156 12.44 20.35 -7.25
CA ASN A 156 12.22 19.56 -6.03
C ASN A 156 10.78 19.03 -5.92
N TRP A 157 10.04 18.95 -7.03
CA TRP A 157 8.63 18.57 -7.07
C TRP A 157 8.27 17.33 -6.24
N TYR A 158 9.15 16.33 -6.20
CA TYR A 158 8.91 15.11 -5.43
C TYR A 158 8.91 15.39 -3.93
N MET A 159 9.88 16.17 -3.44
CA MET A 159 10.05 16.48 -2.02
C MET A 159 9.02 17.52 -1.55
N GLU A 160 8.69 18.50 -2.39
CA GLU A 160 7.81 19.63 -2.01
C GLU A 160 6.32 19.36 -2.27
N HIS A 161 5.97 18.50 -3.23
CA HIS A 161 4.57 18.23 -3.56
C HIS A 161 4.14 16.79 -3.28
N ILE A 162 4.92 15.80 -3.73
CA ILE A 162 4.49 14.40 -3.66
C ILE A 162 4.62 13.84 -2.24
N LEU A 163 5.78 13.98 -1.60
CA LEU A 163 5.99 13.45 -0.26
C LEU A 163 5.00 14.02 0.77
N PRO A 164 4.74 15.34 0.83
CA PRO A 164 3.75 15.89 1.75
C PRO A 164 2.35 15.35 1.48
N ALA A 165 1.95 15.20 0.21
CA ALA A 165 0.65 14.63 -0.15
C ALA A 165 0.51 13.18 0.34
N VAL A 166 1.55 12.35 0.19
CA VAL A 166 1.59 10.97 0.70
C VAL A 166 1.49 10.93 2.22
N GLN A 167 2.21 11.82 2.92
CA GLN A 167 2.16 11.89 4.38
C GLN A 167 0.77 12.27 4.88
N GLN A 168 0.16 13.32 4.30
CA GLN A 168 -1.20 13.74 4.65
C GLN A 168 -2.22 12.63 4.33
N TYR A 169 -2.07 11.95 3.20
CA TYR A 169 -2.92 10.84 2.81
C TYR A 169 -2.91 9.72 3.86
N ARG A 170 -1.71 9.31 4.30
CA ARG A 170 -1.56 8.29 5.34
C ARG A 170 -2.06 8.74 6.71
N GLN A 171 -1.86 10.01 7.07
CA GLN A 171 -2.41 10.57 8.31
C GLN A 171 -3.94 10.53 8.33
N ARG A 172 -4.60 10.87 7.22
CA ARG A 172 -6.06 10.77 7.09
C ARG A 172 -6.53 9.32 7.22
N ARG A 173 -5.92 8.38 6.49
CA ARG A 173 -6.25 6.95 6.64
C ARG A 173 -6.08 6.42 8.06
N ALA A 174 -5.02 6.85 8.76
CA ALA A 174 -4.78 6.45 10.15
C ALA A 174 -5.82 7.06 11.12
N GLN A 175 -6.39 8.23 10.79
CA GLN A 175 -7.51 8.81 11.53
C GLN A 175 -8.82 8.05 11.31
N ASP A 176 -9.05 7.61 10.07
CA ASP A 176 -10.25 6.88 9.67
C ASP A 176 -10.20 5.38 10.03
N SER A 177 -9.12 4.92 10.67
CA SER A 177 -8.99 3.51 11.08
C SER A 177 -10.07 3.13 12.10
N PRO A 178 -10.82 2.05 11.87
CA PRO A 178 -11.88 1.58 12.77
C PRO A 178 -11.35 1.23 14.16
N ASP A 179 -10.09 0.81 14.28
CA ASP A 179 -9.44 0.53 15.56
C ASP A 179 -9.33 1.79 16.42
N ARG A 180 -9.02 2.93 15.80
CA ARG A 180 -8.98 4.21 16.52
C ARG A 180 -10.38 4.67 16.92
N ALA A 181 -11.37 4.47 16.06
CA ALA A 181 -12.77 4.76 16.39
C ALA A 181 -13.27 3.88 17.55
N LEU A 182 -12.87 2.60 17.58
CA LEU A 182 -13.14 1.69 18.69
C LEU A 182 -12.43 2.12 19.98
N HIS A 183 -11.15 2.48 19.92
CA HIS A 183 -10.42 3.02 21.08
C HIS A 183 -11.07 4.30 21.63
N GLN A 184 -11.47 5.24 20.77
CA GLN A 184 -12.18 6.44 21.20
C GLN A 184 -13.56 6.15 21.81
N LEU A 185 -14.26 5.12 21.31
CA LEU A 185 -15.51 4.65 21.89
C LEU A 185 -15.28 4.03 23.28
N ILE A 186 -14.26 3.18 23.42
CA ILE A 186 -13.89 2.55 24.70
C ILE A 186 -13.50 3.61 25.74
N ASP A 187 -12.72 4.62 25.35
CA ASP A 187 -12.32 5.73 26.23
C ASP A 187 -13.54 6.54 26.69
N ARG A 188 -14.48 6.81 25.78
CA ARG A 188 -15.74 7.52 26.09
C ARG A 188 -16.64 6.71 27.02
N ILE A 189 -16.76 5.40 26.81
CA ILE A 189 -17.52 4.51 27.69
C ILE A 189 -16.88 4.52 29.08
N SER A 190 -15.55 4.39 29.16
CA SER A 190 -14.80 4.37 30.42
C SER A 190 -15.00 5.67 31.22
N GLN A 191 -14.97 6.83 30.54
CA GLN A 191 -15.24 8.13 31.16
C GLN A 191 -16.70 8.29 31.61
N ALA A 192 -17.67 7.77 30.84
CA ALA A 192 -19.07 7.82 31.22
C ALA A 192 -19.38 6.91 32.43
N THR A 193 -18.65 5.80 32.58
CA THR A 193 -18.82 4.88 33.72
C THR A 193 -18.17 5.39 35.01
N SER A 194 -17.09 6.17 34.92
CA SER A 194 -16.44 6.78 36.10
C SER A 194 -17.26 7.90 36.73
N ASP A 195 -18.13 8.56 35.96
CA ASP A 195 -19.00 9.63 36.46
C ASP A 195 -20.30 9.10 37.14
N THR A 196 -20.50 7.78 37.18
CA THR A 196 -21.69 7.15 37.81
C THR A 196 -21.38 6.45 39.13
N SER A 197 -20.12 6.42 39.58
CA SER A 197 -19.73 5.86 40.87
C SER A 197 -19.49 6.98 41.89
N ASP A 198 -20.58 7.61 42.33
CA ASP A 198 -20.59 8.36 43.59
C ASP A 198 -21.54 7.69 44.59
N SER A 199 -20.90 7.13 45.62
CA SER A 199 -21.35 6.83 46.98
C SER A 199 -22.60 5.97 47.23
N SER A 200 -22.35 4.69 47.58
CA SER A 200 -22.77 4.15 48.89
C SER A 200 -21.99 2.88 49.23
N GLU A 201 -21.02 3.03 50.15
CA GLU A 201 -20.45 1.92 50.92
C GLU A 201 -21.51 1.40 51.90
N GLU A 202 -21.83 0.11 51.86
CA GLU A 202 -22.30 -0.59 53.05
C GLU A 202 -21.64 -1.97 53.18
N ASP A 203 -20.96 -2.11 54.32
CA ASP A 203 -20.46 -3.33 54.94
C ASP A 203 -21.54 -4.41 55.06
N ILE A 204 -21.29 -5.64 54.57
CA ILE A 204 -21.93 -6.83 55.13
C ILE A 204 -20.92 -7.98 55.29
N SER A 205 -20.83 -8.43 56.55
CA SER A 205 -20.03 -9.52 57.11
C SER A 205 -20.47 -10.93 56.67
N SER A 206 -19.47 -11.77 56.39
CA SER A 206 -19.33 -13.24 56.54
C SER A 206 -20.54 -14.19 56.44
N SER A 207 -20.42 -15.22 55.58
CA SER A 207 -20.79 -16.61 55.91
C SER A 207 -20.11 -17.59 54.93
N ASP A 208 -19.46 -18.61 55.50
CA ASP A 208 -18.88 -19.77 54.80
C ASP A 208 -19.90 -20.51 53.95
N SER A 209 -19.49 -20.99 52.77
CA SER A 209 -19.92 -22.25 52.16
C SER A 209 -18.99 -22.64 51.01
N ASP A 210 -18.38 -23.81 51.17
CA ASP A 210 -17.81 -24.67 50.12
C ASP A 210 -18.74 -24.77 48.90
N ASP A 211 -18.22 -24.57 47.69
CA ASP A 211 -18.41 -25.55 46.62
C ASP A 211 -17.53 -25.26 45.39
N SER A 212 -16.95 -26.36 44.92
CA SER A 212 -16.05 -26.57 43.79
C SER A 212 -16.63 -26.16 42.43
N TYR A 213 -15.91 -25.33 41.67
CA TYR A 213 -15.75 -25.44 40.21
C TYR A 213 -14.41 -24.82 39.77
N ASP A 214 -13.63 -25.57 38.98
CA ASP A 214 -12.39 -25.10 38.34
C ASP A 214 -12.71 -24.04 37.27
N GLU A 215 -12.34 -22.79 37.55
CA GLU A 215 -12.39 -21.69 36.60
C GLU A 215 -11.02 -21.52 35.93
N ILE A 216 -11.04 -21.51 34.59
CA ILE A 216 -9.88 -21.37 33.72
C ILE A 216 -9.25 -19.99 33.93
N CYS A 217 -8.03 -19.96 34.46
CA CYS A 217 -7.23 -18.73 34.54
C CYS A 217 -6.84 -18.27 33.12
N VAL A 218 -7.61 -17.35 32.53
CA VAL A 218 -7.13 -16.52 31.43
C VAL A 218 -6.24 -15.45 32.04
N ASN A 219 -4.94 -15.73 32.07
CA ASN A 219 -3.92 -14.76 32.45
C ASN A 219 -3.86 -13.65 31.38
N ASN A 220 -4.63 -12.58 31.55
CA ASN A 220 -4.32 -11.30 30.93
C ASN A 220 -3.17 -10.64 31.71
N SER A 221 -1.96 -11.17 31.53
CA SER A 221 -0.74 -10.47 31.89
C SER A 221 -0.27 -9.63 30.70
N THR A 222 -0.63 -8.36 30.72
CA THR A 222 -0.15 -7.32 29.78
C THR A 222 1.31 -6.90 30.04
N GLU A 223 2.08 -7.66 30.81
CA GLU A 223 3.51 -7.38 31.07
C GLU A 223 4.47 -8.15 30.16
N GLY A 224 3.97 -8.96 29.21
CA GLY A 224 4.80 -9.77 28.30
C GLY A 224 5.15 -9.16 26.93
N ILE A 225 4.56 -8.02 26.53
CA ILE A 225 4.69 -7.50 25.15
C ILE A 225 5.61 -6.27 25.04
N VAL A 226 5.95 -5.61 26.14
CA VAL A 226 6.73 -4.35 26.10
C VAL A 226 8.25 -4.57 26.09
N GLN A 227 8.75 -5.80 26.25
CA GLN A 227 10.20 -6.08 26.35
C GLN A 227 10.87 -6.69 25.11
N ALA A 228 10.23 -6.64 23.94
CA ALA A 228 10.84 -7.13 22.68
C ALA A 228 11.30 -6.05 21.70
N TYR A 229 11.10 -4.75 22.00
CA TYR A 229 11.41 -3.67 21.05
C TYR A 229 12.50 -2.68 21.49
N ALA A 230 13.19 -2.91 22.62
CA ALA A 230 14.23 -2.01 23.14
C ALA A 230 15.68 -2.49 22.98
N SER A 231 15.95 -3.57 22.23
CA SER A 231 17.30 -4.16 22.14
C SER A 231 17.90 -4.27 20.72
N LEU A 232 17.40 -3.50 19.75
CA LEU A 232 17.97 -3.49 18.39
C LEU A 232 18.51 -2.12 17.94
N GLU A 233 18.86 -1.24 18.89
CA GLU A 233 19.52 0.05 18.60
C GLU A 233 20.99 0.14 19.05
N LEU A 234 21.68 -0.98 19.29
CA LEU A 234 23.13 -0.96 19.47
C LEU A 234 23.78 -2.23 18.86
N ASN A 235 24.06 -2.15 17.56
CA ASN A 235 25.33 -2.56 16.91
C ASN A 235 25.22 -2.47 15.38
#